data_AF-A0A1I5H5R9-F1
#
_entry.id   AF-A0A1I5H5R9-F1
#
_cell.length_a   1.000
_cell.length_b   1.000
_cell.length_c   1.000
_cell.angle_alpha   90.00
_cell.angle_beta   90.00
_cell.angle_gamma   90.00
#
_symmetry.space_group_name_H-M   'P 1'
#
loop_
_entity.id
_entity.type
_entity.pdbx_description
1 polymer ?
#
loop_
_entity_poly.entity_id
_entity_poly.type
_entity_poly.pdbx_seq_one_letter_code
_entity_poly.pdbx_strand_id
1 'polypeptide(L)'
;MSGYGFKKPIAASADEVADKLNLSGLSKAPLRIDPVREEEAVARGAAMGFVDRAQGEGESVSARPSRRRRETVAQGNLFIKGPQETLDWFVEFTNQRGHRSYWQALEELRALTAKG
;
A
#
# COMPACT_ATOMS: atom_id res chain seq x y z
N MET A 1 -18.36 12.18 -20.18
CA MET A 1 -17.21 11.49 -19.54
C MET A 1 -16.21 12.56 -19.12
N SER A 2 -16.04 12.78 -17.82
CA SER A 2 -15.22 13.90 -17.29
C SER A 2 -13.77 13.43 -17.07
N GLY A 3 -12.81 14.04 -17.77
CA GLY A 3 -11.39 13.75 -17.62
C GLY A 3 -10.81 14.48 -16.41
N TYR A 4 -10.32 13.74 -15.43
CA TYR A 4 -9.61 14.27 -14.27
C TYR A 4 -8.28 14.90 -14.69
N GLY A 5 -8.12 16.20 -14.42
CA GLY A 5 -7.02 17.06 -14.87
C GLY A 5 -5.69 16.88 -14.13
N PHE A 6 -5.07 15.71 -14.20
CA PHE A 6 -3.66 15.56 -13.81
C PHE A 6 -2.76 15.79 -15.03
N LYS A 7 -2.18 16.98 -15.13
CA LYS A 7 -1.13 17.29 -16.12
C LYS A 7 0.17 16.60 -15.69
N LYS A 8 0.71 15.74 -16.56
CA LYS A 8 1.99 15.06 -16.37
C LYS A 8 3.12 16.11 -16.43
N PRO A 9 3.96 16.27 -15.40
CA PRO A 9 5.07 17.22 -15.48
C PRO A 9 6.08 16.74 -16.53
N ILE A 10 6.52 17.67 -17.37
CA ILE A 10 7.58 17.47 -18.35
C ILE A 10 8.90 17.44 -17.56
N ALA A 11 9.62 16.33 -17.64
CA ALA A 11 10.95 16.23 -17.03
C ALA A 11 11.92 17.13 -17.83
N ALA A 12 12.59 18.06 -17.14
CA ALA A 12 13.66 18.86 -17.73
C ALA A 12 14.84 17.96 -18.12
N SER A 13 15.55 18.33 -19.20
CA SER A 13 16.74 17.60 -19.62
C SER A 13 17.85 17.73 -18.57
N ALA A 14 18.72 16.73 -18.47
CA ALA A 14 19.84 16.74 -17.53
C ALA A 14 20.76 17.96 -17.72
N ASP A 15 20.85 18.47 -18.95
CA ASP A 15 21.65 19.64 -19.30
C ASP A 15 21.08 20.95 -18.70
N GLU A 16 19.76 21.14 -18.73
CA GLU A 16 19.12 22.33 -18.12
C GLU A 16 19.26 22.37 -16.59
N VAL A 17 19.35 21.20 -15.96
CA VAL A 17 19.57 21.09 -14.51
C VAL A 17 21.05 21.31 -14.19
N ALA A 18 21.95 20.84 -15.06
CA ALA A 18 23.38 21.03 -14.92
C ALA A 18 23.83 22.49 -15.14
N ASP A 19 23.10 23.29 -15.90
CA ASP A 19 23.38 24.73 -16.05
C ASP A 19 22.95 25.53 -14.82
N LYS A 20 21.92 25.07 -14.09
CA LYS A 20 21.43 25.70 -12.86
C LYS A 20 22.22 25.32 -11.62
N LEU A 21 22.88 24.15 -11.64
CA LEU A 21 23.71 23.65 -10.56
C LEU A 21 25.18 23.80 -10.96
N ASN A 22 26.00 24.46 -10.15
CA ASN A 22 27.43 24.56 -10.46
C ASN A 22 28.13 23.21 -10.23
N LEU A 23 28.07 22.31 -11.22
CA LEU A 23 28.66 20.96 -11.20
C LEU A 23 30.07 20.94 -11.82
N SER A 24 30.67 22.10 -12.10
CA SER A 24 31.97 22.23 -12.78
C SER A 24 33.14 21.57 -12.03
N GLY A 25 33.02 21.37 -10.71
CA GLY A 25 34.02 20.70 -9.87
C GLY A 25 33.78 19.21 -9.64
N LEU A 26 32.71 18.65 -10.19
CA LEU A 26 32.38 17.23 -10.03
C LEU A 26 32.80 16.45 -11.28
N SER A 27 33.56 15.37 -11.09
CA SER A 27 33.91 14.48 -12.19
C SER A 27 32.66 13.81 -12.74
N LYS A 28 32.36 14.03 -14.03
CA LYS A 28 31.27 13.34 -14.75
C LYS A 28 31.62 11.90 -15.14
N ALA A 29 32.83 11.44 -14.82
CA ALA A 29 33.28 10.08 -15.12
C ALA A 29 32.59 9.07 -14.20
N PRO A 30 32.29 7.85 -14.69
CA PRO A 30 31.82 6.77 -13.84
C PRO A 30 32.82 6.51 -12.71
N LEU A 31 32.33 6.43 -11.48
CA LEU A 31 33.17 6.06 -10.34
C LEU A 31 33.64 4.62 -10.56
N ARG A 32 34.97 4.44 -10.63
CA ARG A 32 35.58 3.12 -10.59
C ARG A 32 35.62 2.67 -9.13
N ILE A 33 34.85 1.64 -8.82
CA ILE A 33 34.76 1.08 -7.48
C ILE A 33 35.69 -0.13 -7.43
N ASP A 34 36.56 -0.20 -6.42
CA ASP A 34 37.38 -1.38 -6.17
C ASP A 34 36.50 -2.50 -5.57
N PRO A 35 36.56 -3.73 -6.10
CA PRO A 35 35.65 -4.82 -5.69
C PRO A 35 35.78 -5.18 -4.21
N VAL A 36 36.99 -5.13 -3.65
CA VAL A 36 37.25 -5.40 -2.23
C VAL A 36 36.56 -4.36 -1.33
N ARG A 37 36.53 -3.09 -1.76
CA ARG A 37 35.93 -1.99 -1.01
C ARG A 37 34.40 -2.05 -1.04
N GLU A 38 33.85 -2.58 -2.13
CA GLU A 38 32.43 -2.85 -2.26
C GLU A 38 31.99 -3.97 -1.30
N GLU A 39 32.73 -5.08 -1.26
CA GLU A 39 32.46 -6.20 -0.35
C GLU A 39 32.48 -5.76 1.12
N GLU A 40 33.46 -4.95 1.53
CA GLU A 40 33.50 -4.39 2.88
C GLU A 40 32.31 -3.48 3.19
N ALA A 41 31.89 -2.67 2.22
CA ALA A 41 30.73 -1.77 2.39
C ALA A 41 29.43 -2.56 2.51
N VAL A 42 29.27 -3.63 1.72
CA VAL A 42 28.14 -4.56 1.80
C VAL A 42 28.12 -5.28 3.14
N ALA A 43 29.27 -5.80 3.60
CA ALA A 43 29.39 -6.47 4.89
C ALA A 43 29.02 -5.55 6.07
N ARG A 44 29.46 -4.29 6.04
CA ARG A 44 29.06 -3.27 7.03
C ARG A 44 27.57 -2.95 6.96
N GLY A 45 27.01 -2.84 5.76
CA GLY A 45 25.58 -2.64 5.56
C GLY A 45 24.75 -3.77 6.16
N ALA A 46 25.15 -5.02 5.89
CA ALA A 46 24.50 -6.21 6.43
C ALA A 46 24.55 -6.25 7.96
N ALA A 47 25.70 -5.91 8.56
CA ALA A 47 25.85 -5.81 10.02
C ALA A 47 24.94 -4.74 10.65
N MET A 48 24.62 -3.67 9.90
CA MET A 48 23.70 -2.61 10.31
C MET A 48 22.23 -2.90 9.96
N GLY A 49 21.93 -4.08 9.41
CA GLY A 49 20.57 -4.48 9.04
C GLY A 49 20.08 -3.91 7.71
N PHE A 50 20.96 -3.36 6.88
CA PHE A 50 20.62 -3.05 5.49
C PHE A 50 20.51 -4.35 4.69
N VAL A 51 19.41 -4.48 3.96
CA VAL A 51 19.15 -5.59 3.06
C VAL A 51 19.12 -5.03 1.64
N ASP A 52 19.91 -5.62 0.76
CA ASP A 52 19.88 -5.27 -0.66
C ASP A 52 18.50 -5.63 -1.24
N ARG A 53 17.83 -4.63 -1.81
CA ARG A 53 16.50 -4.78 -2.41
C ARG A 53 16.60 -5.40 -3.82
N ALA A 54 17.76 -5.34 -4.48
CA ALA A 54 17.96 -5.86 -5.83
C ALA A 54 18.11 -7.39 -5.86
N GLN A 55 18.69 -8.01 -4.84
CA GLN A 55 18.73 -9.48 -4.70
C GLN A 55 17.35 -10.11 -4.43
N GLY A 56 16.35 -9.32 -4.04
CA GLY A 56 15.00 -9.79 -3.75
C GLY A 56 14.16 -10.18 -4.97
N GLU A 57 14.64 -9.98 -6.20
CA GLU A 57 13.94 -10.43 -7.41
C GLU A 57 14.27 -11.88 -7.81
N GLY A 58 15.34 -12.48 -7.27
CA GLY A 58 15.86 -13.78 -7.72
C GLY A 58 15.64 -14.98 -6.79
N GLU A 59 15.63 -14.80 -5.46
CA GLU A 59 15.63 -15.95 -4.53
C GLU A 59 14.67 -15.76 -3.35
N SER A 60 13.58 -16.53 -3.38
CA SER A 60 12.66 -16.80 -2.26
C SER A 60 12.05 -15.56 -1.57
N VAL A 61 10.98 -15.03 -2.19
CA VAL A 61 10.00 -14.14 -1.55
C VAL A 61 9.11 -14.94 -0.58
N SER A 62 9.72 -15.65 0.38
CA SER A 62 9.05 -16.40 1.44
C SER A 62 9.52 -15.97 2.82
N ALA A 63 9.67 -14.67 3.08
CA ALA A 63 9.85 -14.16 4.45
C ALA A 63 9.55 -12.65 4.67
N ARG A 64 8.75 -12.01 3.81
CA ARG A 64 8.03 -10.79 4.21
C ARG A 64 6.55 -11.04 3.96
N PRO A 65 5.64 -10.64 4.86
CA PRO A 65 4.24 -10.59 4.53
C PRO A 65 4.10 -9.54 3.43
N SER A 66 4.25 -9.99 2.18
CA SER A 66 3.64 -9.36 1.03
C SER A 66 2.22 -9.11 1.49
N ARG A 67 1.88 -7.83 1.69
CA ARG A 67 0.55 -7.41 2.04
C ARG A 67 -0.26 -7.77 0.81
N ARG A 68 -0.72 -9.04 0.76
CA ARG A 68 -1.54 -9.60 -0.32
C ARG A 68 -2.56 -8.51 -0.59
N ARG A 69 -2.47 -7.91 -1.77
CA ARG A 69 -3.45 -6.94 -2.21
C ARG A 69 -4.74 -7.74 -2.23
N ARG A 70 -5.56 -7.61 -1.18
CA ARG A 70 -6.81 -8.34 -1.06
C ARG A 70 -7.58 -7.97 -2.30
N GLU A 71 -7.98 -8.99 -3.06
CA GLU A 71 -8.87 -8.81 -4.18
C GLU A 71 -10.06 -8.01 -3.68
N THR A 72 -10.35 -6.90 -4.36
CA THR A 72 -11.47 -6.05 -4.00
C THR A 72 -12.73 -6.84 -4.27
N VAL A 73 -13.34 -7.36 -3.19
CA VAL A 73 -14.66 -7.97 -3.25
C VAL A 73 -15.63 -6.95 -3.83
N ALA A 74 -16.49 -7.37 -4.77
CA ALA A 74 -17.50 -6.49 -5.35
C ALA A 74 -18.35 -5.87 -4.23
N GLN A 75 -18.36 -4.54 -4.15
CA GLN A 75 -19.12 -3.79 -3.16
C GLN A 75 -20.43 -3.30 -3.77
N GLY A 76 -21.54 -3.51 -3.07
CA GLY A 76 -22.84 -2.93 -3.39
C GLY A 76 -23.22 -1.86 -2.37
N ASN A 77 -23.95 -0.84 -2.82
CA ASN A 77 -24.50 0.19 -1.93
C ASN A 77 -25.93 -0.19 -1.54
N LEU A 78 -26.25 -0.08 -0.25
CA LEU A 78 -27.59 -0.32 0.29
C LEU A 78 -28.07 0.95 1.00
N PHE A 79 -29.22 1.47 0.58
CA PHE A 79 -29.91 2.58 1.23
C PHE A 79 -31.19 2.05 1.86
N ILE A 80 -31.30 2.15 3.18
CA ILE A 80 -32.48 1.72 3.92
C ILE A 80 -33.25 2.95 4.36
N LYS A 81 -34.50 3.06 3.90
CA LYS A 81 -35.47 4.03 4.40
C LYS A 81 -36.60 3.26 5.06
N GLY A 82 -36.93 3.62 6.29
CA GLY A 82 -37.98 2.94 7.06
C GLY A 82 -38.44 3.79 8.24
N PRO A 83 -39.35 3.24 9.06
CA PRO A 83 -39.78 3.88 10.30
C PRO A 83 -38.59 4.13 11.22
N GLN A 84 -38.52 5.34 11.79
CA GLN A 84 -37.40 5.75 12.63
C GLN A 84 -37.25 4.83 13.84
N GLU A 85 -38.34 4.50 14.52
CA GLU A 85 -38.33 3.63 15.70
C GLU A 85 -37.70 2.26 15.43
N THR A 86 -37.94 1.69 14.24
CA THR A 86 -37.36 0.40 13.86
C THR A 86 -35.85 0.49 13.60
N LEU A 87 -35.40 1.60 13.01
CA LEU A 87 -33.98 1.83 12.77
C LEU A 87 -33.23 2.07 14.07
N ASP A 88 -33.80 2.88 14.97
CA ASP A 88 -33.22 3.17 16.28
C ASP A 88 -33.13 1.89 17.12
N TRP A 89 -34.20 1.09 17.15
CA TRP A 89 -34.18 -0.23 17.79
C TRP A 89 -33.10 -1.14 17.20
N PHE A 90 -32.93 -1.18 15.88
CA PHE A 90 -31.89 -2.00 15.25
C PHE A 90 -30.48 -1.56 15.66
N VAL A 91 -30.23 -0.25 15.71
CA VAL A 91 -28.94 0.29 16.17
C VAL A 91 -28.67 -0.13 17.61
N GLU A 92 -29.63 0.05 18.51
CA GLU A 92 -29.52 -0.36 19.91
C GLU A 92 -29.27 -1.87 20.06
N PHE A 93 -30.02 -2.68 19.33
CA PHE A 93 -29.87 -4.13 19.29
C PHE A 93 -28.45 -4.55 18.89
N THR A 94 -27.87 -3.92 17.86
CA THR A 94 -26.50 -4.25 17.44
C THR A 94 -25.44 -3.81 18.44
N ASN A 95 -25.67 -2.69 19.14
CA ASN A 95 -24.77 -2.19 20.19
C ASN A 95 -24.75 -3.13 21.41
N GLN A 96 -25.92 -3.62 21.85
CA GLN A 96 -26.02 -4.54 23.00
C GLN A 96 -25.27 -5.86 22.75
N ARG A 97 -25.20 -6.32 21.50
CA ARG A 97 -24.47 -7.54 21.12
C ARG A 97 -22.97 -7.32 20.89
N GLY A 98 -22.50 -6.08 20.94
CA GLY A 98 -21.10 -5.74 20.71
C GLY A 98 -20.65 -5.95 19.26
N HIS A 99 -21.57 -5.84 18.28
CA HIS A 99 -21.20 -5.94 16.88
C HIS A 99 -20.31 -4.75 16.47
N ARG A 100 -19.26 -5.05 15.70
CA ARG A 100 -18.35 -4.04 15.16
C ARG A 100 -18.91 -3.37 13.90
N SER A 101 -19.91 -3.98 13.26
CA SER A 101 -20.61 -3.43 12.11
C SER A 101 -22.01 -4.03 11.98
N TYR A 102 -22.93 -3.29 11.37
CA TYR A 102 -24.30 -3.76 11.11
C TYR A 102 -24.35 -5.02 10.22
N TRP A 103 -23.31 -5.25 9.41
CA TRP A 103 -23.19 -6.44 8.58
C TRP A 103 -23.06 -7.73 9.41
N GLN A 104 -22.48 -7.67 10.60
CA GLN A 104 -22.39 -8.84 11.48
C GLN A 104 -23.77 -9.32 11.93
N ALA A 105 -24.68 -8.40 12.24
CA ALA A 105 -26.06 -8.74 12.57
C ALA A 105 -26.78 -9.44 11.40
N LEU A 106 -26.49 -9.02 10.16
CA LEU A 106 -27.03 -9.65 8.95
C LEU A 106 -26.42 -11.03 8.68
N GLU A 107 -25.12 -11.21 8.96
CA GLU A 107 -24.45 -12.52 8.87
C GLU A 107 -25.02 -13.50 9.90
N GLU A 108 -25.24 -13.05 11.14
CA GLU A 108 -25.89 -13.85 12.18
C GLU A 108 -27.30 -14.26 11.76
N LEU A 109 -28.09 -13.31 11.26
CA LEU A 109 -29.43 -13.60 10.74
C LEU A 109 -29.37 -14.64 9.62
N ARG A 110 -28.45 -14.48 8.66
CA ARG A 110 -28.27 -15.44 7.56
C ARG A 110 -27.90 -16.83 8.08
N ALA A 111 -27.03 -16.91 9.07
CA ALA A 111 -26.62 -18.17 9.69
C ALA A 111 -27.78 -18.86 10.42
N LEU A 112 -28.67 -18.11 11.07
CA LEU A 112 -29.89 -18.64 11.69
C LEU A 112 -30.86 -19.17 10.64
N THR A 113 -31.09 -18.42 9.56
CA THR A 113 -32.03 -18.82 8.49
C THR A 113 -31.53 -19.99 7.65
N ALA A 114 -30.20 -20.18 7.53
CA ALA A 114 -29.63 -21.29 6.78
C ALA A 114 -29.57 -22.61 7.56
N LYS A 115 -29.85 -22.57 8.87
CA LYS A 115 -29.88 -23.75 9.76
C LYS A 115 -31.30 -24.29 10.01
N GLY A 116 -32.33 -23.61 9.53
CA GLY A 116 -33.72 -24.08 9.53
C GLY A 116 -34.14 -24.57 8.16
#